data_AF-A0A9P8G491-F1
#
_entry.id   AF-A0A9P8G491-F1
#
_cell.length_a   1.000
_cell.length_b   1.000
_cell.length_c   1.000
_cell.angle_alpha   90.00
_cell.angle_beta   90.00
_cell.angle_gamma   90.00
#
_symmetry.space_group_name_H-M   'P 1'
#
loop_
_entity.id
_entity.type
_entity.pdbx_description
1 polymer ?
#
loop_
_entity_poly.entity_id
_entity_poly.type
_entity_poly.pdbx_seq_one_letter_code
_entity_poly.pdbx_strand_id
1 'polypeptide(L)'
;MLPIKTLALRWGWIPLLLIPLIIVGSYELAIHFPIHHKQHTSHLSEISFPNATVLTAQRTFPGFSIWQPTELDELNLSESCQTALTRKILCEDTVQGYDGPAWRGSIEDKELYDEVCDASCGASLRSYYQDVSQACAGYNMTGAPPTMDGGYMWEAWNETCYIEPQSGRYCNEIIDGFTEVEDIYHMPHNELCSYCYTKFYQMLQASQYSAFDATHDPYSIEHINKHCKLHIPTEAPPPLIPSKAPEEPFCLSNVYHTTEEGDTCTSISKTYNVSSYALFEANKENIYGPCQNTNAIPPGRKFCIPLLCDIYEIQPDDLCITIQYSQNIRGYGVSLRTYNAWINPSCSTLQAVAQNTGSIVCVSPQGGRSTDVSRLPRTRGGNVVPYPATGNTVDAKFPPQGTKLAQGTTRNCGKWHRVEENDSCATICMREKIDVALLVATNPSLERGSCSAGLVVGTTLCVGPSGTWGSEMDDYYENELDDYFKDLEEGWLPASI
;
A
#
# COMPACT_ATOMS: atom_id res chain seq x y z
N MET A 1 -24.18 32.52 -36.86
CA MET A 1 -24.66 33.90 -37.12
C MET A 1 -23.80 34.84 -36.28
N LEU A 2 -23.07 35.74 -36.95
CA LEU A 2 -22.27 36.87 -36.44
C LEU A 2 -23.19 38.00 -35.87
N PRO A 3 -22.69 39.12 -35.28
CA PRO A 3 -21.29 39.55 -35.01
C PRO A 3 -21.05 40.12 -33.57
N ILE A 4 -19.86 40.16 -32.96
CA ILE A 4 -18.65 41.01 -33.13
C ILE A 4 -18.89 42.52 -33.36
N LYS A 5 -18.49 43.38 -32.41
CA LYS A 5 -17.94 44.71 -32.69
C LYS A 5 -16.92 45.17 -31.62
N THR A 6 -15.75 45.50 -32.14
CA THR A 6 -14.51 46.07 -31.61
C THR A 6 -14.59 47.52 -31.13
N LEU A 7 -13.68 47.94 -30.22
CA LEU A 7 -12.73 49.09 -30.32
C LEU A 7 -12.00 49.26 -28.96
N ALA A 8 -10.69 49.03 -28.81
CA ALA A 8 -9.50 49.83 -29.20
C ALA A 8 -9.06 50.92 -28.19
N LEU A 9 -7.78 50.81 -27.81
CA LEU A 9 -7.01 51.63 -26.85
C LEU A 9 -6.96 53.13 -27.16
N ARG A 10 -6.70 53.95 -26.11
CA ARG A 10 -5.81 55.11 -26.22
C ARG A 10 -5.04 55.38 -24.92
N TRP A 11 -3.72 55.55 -25.08
CA TRP A 11 -2.75 56.02 -24.09
C TRP A 11 -2.78 57.56 -24.00
N GLY A 12 -2.46 58.11 -22.82
CA GLY A 12 -2.14 59.53 -22.61
C GLY A 12 -1.21 59.69 -21.40
N TRP A 13 -0.09 60.38 -21.59
CA TRP A 13 1.01 60.60 -20.65
C TRP A 13 1.01 62.04 -20.07
N ILE A 14 1.41 62.17 -18.78
CA ILE A 14 2.17 63.28 -18.10
C ILE A 14 1.42 64.65 -17.85
N PRO A 15 1.70 65.48 -16.80
CA PRO A 15 2.90 65.59 -15.93
C PRO A 15 2.75 65.76 -14.38
N LEU A 16 3.81 65.33 -13.68
CA LEU A 16 4.64 66.01 -12.65
C LEU A 16 4.12 67.27 -11.92
N LEU A 17 4.18 67.22 -10.58
CA LEU A 17 4.40 68.36 -9.67
C LEU A 17 5.24 67.94 -8.44
N LEU A 18 6.00 68.90 -7.92
CA LEU A 18 7.21 68.81 -7.08
C LEU A 18 6.98 68.62 -5.56
N ILE A 19 7.80 67.74 -4.94
CA ILE A 19 8.73 67.87 -3.77
C ILE A 19 8.55 69.10 -2.84
N PRO A 20 8.59 69.00 -1.46
CA PRO A 20 9.77 68.57 -0.66
C PRO A 20 9.49 67.68 0.58
N LEU A 21 10.33 66.69 0.93
CA LEU A 21 11.70 66.70 1.52
C LEU A 21 11.74 67.23 2.98
N ILE A 22 11.77 66.31 3.94
CA ILE A 22 12.37 66.49 5.28
C ILE A 22 13.27 65.28 5.57
N ILE A 23 14.53 65.60 5.88
CA ILE A 23 15.65 64.72 6.27
C ILE A 23 15.63 64.54 7.79
N VAL A 24 16.15 63.40 8.28
CA VAL A 24 17.11 63.15 9.40
C VAL A 24 16.81 61.71 9.90
N GLY A 25 17.73 60.77 10.10
CA GLY A 25 19.18 60.75 10.09
C GLY A 25 19.68 59.30 10.25
N SER A 26 20.91 59.12 9.81
CA SER A 26 21.72 57.90 9.68
C SER A 26 22.29 57.34 10.97
N TYR A 27 22.49 56.01 11.04
CA TYR A 27 23.68 55.36 11.63
C TYR A 27 23.95 54.00 10.93
N GLU A 28 25.10 53.90 10.27
CA GLU A 28 25.76 52.64 9.89
C GLU A 28 26.64 52.16 11.05
N LEU A 29 26.81 50.83 11.17
CA LEU A 29 28.04 50.22 11.67
C LEU A 29 28.14 48.78 11.16
N ALA A 30 29.13 48.55 10.31
CA ALA A 30 29.59 47.24 9.86
C ALA A 30 30.90 46.89 10.58
N ILE A 31 31.04 45.70 11.15
CA ILE A 31 32.36 45.10 11.47
C ILE A 31 32.33 43.57 11.24
N HIS A 32 33.46 43.09 10.71
CA HIS A 32 33.84 41.78 10.18
C HIS A 32 33.82 40.55 11.12
N PHE A 33 33.75 39.37 10.49
CA PHE A 33 34.07 38.01 11.00
C PHE A 33 35.55 37.84 11.44
N PRO A 34 35.81 36.87 12.36
CA PRO A 34 36.58 35.69 11.96
C PRO A 34 36.10 34.34 12.57
N ILE A 35 36.58 33.25 11.96
CA ILE A 35 36.25 31.83 12.13
C ILE A 35 37.11 31.17 13.25
N HIS A 36 36.51 30.38 14.17
CA HIS A 36 36.82 28.94 14.40
C HIS A 36 36.10 28.28 15.62
N HIS A 37 35.43 27.14 15.32
CA HIS A 37 35.23 25.89 16.08
C HIS A 37 34.52 25.77 17.45
N LYS A 38 33.49 24.88 17.44
CA LYS A 38 32.84 24.08 18.53
C LYS A 38 31.95 24.89 19.49
N GLN A 39 30.70 24.55 19.83
CA GLN A 39 29.97 23.27 19.99
C GLN A 39 28.46 23.49 19.75
N HIS A 40 27.72 22.44 19.37
CA HIS A 40 26.27 22.43 19.17
C HIS A 40 25.48 22.67 20.48
N THR A 41 24.61 23.68 20.48
CA THR A 41 23.39 23.76 21.31
C THR A 41 22.31 24.52 20.54
N SER A 42 21.13 23.91 20.41
CA SER A 42 19.95 24.42 19.73
C SER A 42 19.27 25.52 20.55
N HIS A 43 19.26 26.76 20.04
CA HIS A 43 18.41 27.83 20.54
C HIS A 43 17.12 27.88 19.71
N LEU A 44 16.01 27.50 20.33
CA LEU A 44 14.66 27.88 19.87
C LEU A 44 14.52 29.39 20.07
N SER A 45 14.18 30.12 19.01
CA SER A 45 13.84 31.54 19.09
C SER A 45 12.38 31.67 19.52
N GLU A 46 12.16 32.36 20.63
CA GLU A 46 10.84 32.77 21.12
C GLU A 46 10.22 33.77 20.14
N ILE A 47 9.06 33.42 19.59
CA ILE A 47 8.21 34.36 18.86
C ILE A 47 7.49 35.22 19.91
N SER A 48 7.85 36.50 19.98
CA SER A 48 7.14 37.51 20.77
C SER A 48 5.88 37.94 20.02
N PHE A 49 4.70 37.61 20.57
CA PHE A 49 3.43 38.17 20.12
C PHE A 49 3.24 39.57 20.71
N PRO A 50 2.82 40.58 19.93
CA PRO A 50 2.47 41.89 20.48
C PRO A 50 1.20 41.77 21.35
N ASN A 51 1.25 42.39 22.54
CA ASN A 51 0.15 42.50 23.48
C ASN A 51 -1.15 42.98 22.80
N ALA A 52 -2.13 42.08 22.67
CA ALA A 52 -3.52 42.43 22.41
C ALA A 52 -4.35 42.05 23.65
N THR A 53 -4.63 43.04 24.49
CA THR A 53 -5.71 42.94 25.50
C THR A 53 -7.04 42.96 24.77
N VAL A 54 -7.50 41.80 24.34
CA VAL A 54 -8.91 41.48 24.12
C VAL A 54 -9.18 40.27 25.00
N LEU A 55 -9.88 40.48 26.11
CA LEU A 55 -10.49 39.39 26.88
C LEU A 55 -11.66 38.85 26.06
N THR A 56 -11.37 38.06 25.01
CA THR A 56 -12.36 37.16 24.42
C THR A 56 -12.73 36.16 25.52
N ALA A 57 -14.02 36.05 25.84
CA ALA A 57 -14.50 34.99 26.70
C ALA A 57 -14.07 33.66 26.07
N GLN A 58 -13.15 32.93 26.72
CA GLN A 58 -12.77 31.59 26.27
C GLN A 58 -14.02 30.73 26.23
N ARG A 59 -14.28 30.08 25.09
CA ARG A 59 -15.35 29.09 24.98
C ARG A 59 -15.10 28.01 26.01
N THR A 60 -16.13 27.65 26.77
CA THR A 60 -16.04 26.61 27.80
C THR A 60 -16.55 25.30 27.22
N PHE A 61 -15.64 24.36 27.00
CA PHE A 61 -15.98 23.02 26.54
C PHE A 61 -16.24 22.09 27.74
N PRO A 62 -17.32 21.28 27.73
CA PRO A 62 -17.51 20.20 28.71
C PRO A 62 -16.35 19.21 28.72
N GLY A 63 -15.77 18.99 27.54
CA GLY A 63 -14.62 18.15 27.27
C GLY A 63 -14.87 16.66 27.47
N PHE A 64 -14.03 15.86 26.83
CA PHE A 64 -14.07 14.40 26.86
C PHE A 64 -12.76 13.83 27.40
N SER A 65 -12.78 12.56 27.84
CA SER A 65 -11.57 11.81 28.19
C SER A 65 -11.42 10.66 27.20
N ILE A 66 -10.20 10.43 26.72
CA ILE A 66 -9.90 9.30 25.82
C ILE A 66 -10.02 7.99 26.59
N TRP A 67 -9.48 7.96 27.81
CA TRP A 67 -9.43 6.78 28.66
C TRP A 67 -10.29 6.95 29.91
N GLN A 68 -10.97 5.88 30.30
CA GLN A 68 -11.60 5.74 31.61
C GLN A 68 -10.64 5.01 32.56
N PRO A 69 -10.67 5.31 33.88
CA PRO A 69 -9.83 4.64 34.86
C PRO A 69 -9.90 3.11 34.79
N THR A 70 -11.10 2.56 34.60
CA THR A 70 -11.34 1.10 34.52
C THR A 70 -10.65 0.43 33.33
N GLU A 71 -10.37 1.16 32.25
CA GLU A 71 -9.68 0.64 31.07
C GLU A 71 -8.16 0.57 31.29
N LEU A 72 -7.66 1.28 32.30
CA LEU A 72 -6.24 1.34 32.64
C LEU A 72 -5.86 0.38 33.77
N ASP A 73 -6.82 -0.19 34.50
CA ASP A 73 -6.59 -1.05 35.67
C ASP A 73 -5.71 -2.28 35.34
N GLU A 74 -5.81 -2.80 34.13
CA GLU A 74 -5.04 -3.96 33.67
C GLU A 74 -3.66 -3.59 33.09
N LEU A 75 -3.44 -2.30 32.81
CA LEU A 75 -2.19 -1.77 32.30
C LEU A 75 -1.36 -1.29 33.51
N ASN A 76 -0.24 -1.96 33.78
CA ASN A 76 0.65 -1.67 34.92
C ASN A 76 1.36 -0.31 34.80
N LEU A 77 0.59 0.78 34.81
CA LEU A 77 0.99 2.17 34.63
C LEU A 77 1.16 2.87 35.98
N SER A 78 2.02 3.89 36.04
CA SER A 78 2.12 4.74 37.23
C SER A 78 0.84 5.57 37.45
N GLU A 79 0.57 5.94 38.69
CA GLU A 79 -0.56 6.82 39.04
C GLU A 79 -0.50 8.16 38.27
N SER A 80 0.70 8.71 38.07
CA SER A 80 0.90 9.91 37.27
C SER A 80 0.54 9.69 35.80
N CYS A 81 0.87 8.54 35.23
CA CYS A 81 0.49 8.20 33.86
C CYS A 81 -1.02 8.00 33.71
N GLN A 82 -1.66 7.28 34.63
CA GLN A 82 -3.12 7.09 34.63
C GLN A 82 -3.86 8.44 34.77
N THR A 83 -3.36 9.33 35.62
CA THR A 83 -3.92 10.69 35.77
C THR A 83 -3.79 11.50 34.49
N ALA A 84 -2.66 11.40 33.79
CA ALA A 84 -2.46 12.08 32.52
C ALA A 84 -3.39 11.53 31.42
N LEU A 85 -3.52 10.21 31.30
CA LEU A 85 -4.34 9.54 30.28
C LEU A 85 -5.84 9.81 30.45
N THR A 86 -6.32 9.89 31.69
CA THR A 86 -7.74 10.12 32.01
C THR A 86 -8.14 11.60 32.06
N ARG A 87 -7.17 12.51 31.91
CA ARG A 87 -7.40 13.95 31.92
C ARG A 87 -8.38 14.34 30.80
N LYS A 88 -9.30 15.26 31.12
CA LYS A 88 -10.22 15.83 30.13
C LYS A 88 -9.50 16.71 29.12
N ILE A 89 -9.83 16.49 27.85
CA ILE A 89 -9.51 17.35 26.72
C ILE A 89 -10.69 18.31 26.53
N LEU A 90 -10.41 19.62 26.65
CA LEU A 90 -11.41 20.68 26.57
C LEU A 90 -11.58 21.14 25.12
N CYS A 91 -12.22 20.30 24.32
CA CYS A 91 -12.55 20.55 22.92
C CYS A 91 -14.03 20.25 22.67
N GLU A 92 -14.50 20.64 21.47
CA GLU A 92 -15.76 20.16 20.92
C GLU A 92 -15.70 18.62 20.72
N ASP A 93 -16.83 17.93 20.92
CA ASP A 93 -16.89 16.46 21.05
C ASP A 93 -16.50 15.73 19.75
N THR A 94 -16.68 16.33 18.57
CA THR A 94 -16.28 15.76 17.26
C THR A 94 -14.78 15.50 17.18
N VAL A 95 -13.96 16.27 17.91
CA VAL A 95 -12.50 16.09 17.97
C VAL A 95 -12.14 14.72 18.55
N GLN A 96 -13.02 14.09 19.33
CA GLN A 96 -12.83 12.73 19.82
C GLN A 96 -12.75 11.71 18.67
N GLY A 97 -13.33 11.99 17.51
CA GLY A 97 -13.23 11.15 16.31
C GLY A 97 -11.92 11.31 15.53
N TYR A 98 -10.97 12.10 16.02
CA TYR A 98 -9.66 12.29 15.38
C TYR A 98 -8.61 11.30 15.91
N ASP A 99 -9.02 10.07 16.20
CA ASP A 99 -8.27 9.00 16.87
C ASP A 99 -7.35 8.18 15.94
N GLY A 100 -7.04 8.69 14.75
CA GLY A 100 -6.19 8.01 13.79
C GLY A 100 -5.63 8.95 12.70
N PRO A 101 -4.62 8.47 11.94
CA PRO A 101 -3.99 9.25 10.89
C PRO A 101 -4.94 9.41 9.72
N ALA A 102 -5.46 10.62 9.51
CA ALA A 102 -6.25 10.98 8.34
C ALA A 102 -6.31 12.49 8.19
N TRP A 103 -6.21 12.96 6.95
CA TRP A 103 -6.53 14.35 6.62
C TRP A 103 -8.05 14.55 6.68
N ARG A 104 -8.50 15.51 7.49
CA ARG A 104 -9.92 15.74 7.78
C ARG A 104 -10.61 16.68 6.78
N GLY A 105 -9.85 17.39 5.94
CA GLY A 105 -10.41 18.36 4.98
C GLY A 105 -11.06 19.57 5.67
N SER A 106 -12.00 20.22 4.99
CA SER A 106 -12.77 21.34 5.54
C SER A 106 -14.03 20.85 6.28
N ILE A 107 -14.57 21.71 7.16
CA ILE A 107 -15.82 21.48 7.87
C ILE A 107 -16.89 22.41 7.26
N GLU A 108 -18.00 21.84 6.75
CA GLU A 108 -19.06 22.61 6.09
C GLU A 108 -19.81 23.55 7.03
N ASP A 109 -20.06 23.11 8.27
CA ASP A 109 -20.71 23.92 9.30
C ASP A 109 -19.68 24.88 9.91
N LYS A 110 -19.88 26.17 9.66
CA LYS A 110 -18.93 27.22 10.06
C LYS A 110 -18.87 27.39 11.57
N GLU A 111 -20.01 27.34 12.25
CA GLU A 111 -20.08 27.42 13.70
C GLU A 111 -19.30 26.28 14.34
N LEU A 112 -19.48 25.05 13.83
CA LEU A 112 -18.70 23.88 14.24
C LEU A 112 -17.21 24.05 13.91
N TYR A 113 -16.86 24.57 12.72
CA TYR A 113 -15.47 24.80 12.35
C TYR A 113 -14.77 25.75 13.34
N ASP A 114 -15.43 26.85 13.71
CA ASP A 114 -14.91 27.78 14.71
C ASP A 114 -14.84 27.17 16.13
N GLU A 115 -15.72 26.22 16.47
CA GLU A 115 -15.69 25.50 17.74
C GLU A 115 -14.53 24.50 17.80
N VAL A 116 -14.36 23.69 16.75
CA VAL A 116 -13.23 22.76 16.61
C VAL A 116 -11.91 23.54 16.63
N CYS A 117 -11.82 24.63 15.87
CA CYS A 117 -10.60 25.42 15.73
C CYS A 117 -10.40 26.51 16.77
N ASP A 118 -11.17 26.50 17.87
CA ASP A 118 -10.93 27.39 18.99
C ASP A 118 -9.51 27.17 19.55
N ALA A 119 -8.76 28.26 19.71
CA ALA A 119 -7.38 28.20 20.19
C ALA A 119 -7.24 27.52 21.57
N SER A 120 -8.28 27.55 22.40
CA SER A 120 -8.30 26.84 23.68
C SER A 120 -8.39 25.31 23.51
N CYS A 121 -9.06 24.82 22.48
CA CYS A 121 -9.07 23.39 22.15
C CYS A 121 -7.67 22.92 21.73
N GLY A 122 -7.03 23.61 20.78
CA GLY A 122 -5.65 23.30 20.37
C GLY A 122 -4.65 23.37 21.53
N ALA A 123 -4.83 24.32 22.45
CA ALA A 123 -4.04 24.40 23.68
C ALA A 123 -4.28 23.21 24.62
N SER A 124 -5.53 22.75 24.75
CA SER A 124 -5.88 21.59 25.57
C SER A 124 -5.30 20.28 25.00
N LEU A 125 -5.38 20.07 23.69
CA LEU A 125 -4.78 18.91 23.00
C LEU A 125 -3.27 18.86 23.19
N ARG A 126 -2.59 19.98 22.96
CA ARG A 126 -1.15 20.10 23.20
C ARG A 126 -0.78 19.78 24.65
N SER A 127 -1.54 20.32 25.61
CA SER A 127 -1.29 20.04 27.04
C SER A 127 -1.47 18.55 27.34
N TYR A 128 -2.55 17.95 26.86
CA TYR A 128 -2.80 16.51 27.05
C TYR A 128 -1.65 15.67 26.50
N TYR A 129 -1.23 15.93 25.26
CA TYR A 129 -0.12 15.23 24.63
C TYR A 129 1.19 15.37 25.44
N GLN A 130 1.53 16.59 25.86
CA GLN A 130 2.75 16.85 26.63
C GLN A 130 2.74 16.15 27.99
N ASP A 131 1.61 16.18 28.69
CA ASP A 131 1.44 15.53 29.98
C ASP A 131 1.57 14.01 29.86
N VAL A 132 0.90 13.40 28.88
CA VAL A 132 1.00 11.96 28.62
C VAL A 132 2.40 11.58 28.20
N SER A 133 3.03 12.33 27.28
CA SER A 133 4.40 12.08 26.84
C SER A 133 5.40 12.10 27.99
N GLN A 134 5.20 12.97 28.98
CA GLN A 134 6.07 13.08 30.14
C GLN A 134 5.76 12.02 31.20
N ALA A 135 4.49 11.88 31.59
CA ALA A 135 4.08 11.03 32.70
C ALA A 135 4.11 9.54 32.35
N CYS A 136 3.95 9.21 31.07
CA CYS A 136 3.90 7.84 30.55
C CYS A 136 5.17 7.45 29.76
N ALA A 137 6.27 8.20 29.89
CA ALA A 137 7.51 7.91 29.18
C ALA A 137 8.00 6.48 29.46
N GLY A 138 8.21 5.71 28.38
CA GLY A 138 8.69 4.32 28.45
C GLY A 138 7.62 3.25 28.68
N TYR A 139 6.35 3.65 28.90
CA TYR A 139 5.25 2.70 28.92
C TYR A 139 4.79 2.33 27.51
N ASN A 140 4.13 1.17 27.40
CA ASN A 140 3.55 0.66 26.17
C ASN A 140 2.12 0.18 26.47
N MET A 141 1.17 0.60 25.65
CA MET A 141 -0.25 0.24 25.70
C MET A 141 -0.54 -0.72 24.55
N THR A 142 -0.51 -2.03 24.82
CA THR A 142 -0.87 -3.09 23.84
C THR A 142 -0.18 -3.00 22.47
N GLY A 143 1.08 -2.58 22.45
CA GLY A 143 1.89 -2.41 21.24
C GLY A 143 2.04 -0.96 20.77
N ALA A 144 1.33 -0.01 21.38
CA ALA A 144 1.33 1.40 21.04
C ALA A 144 1.95 2.28 22.13
N PRO A 145 2.54 3.43 21.78
CA PRO A 145 2.90 4.44 22.78
C PRO A 145 1.63 5.06 23.40
N PRO A 146 1.63 5.39 24.70
CA PRO A 146 0.50 6.05 25.38
C PRO A 146 0.07 7.39 24.76
N THR A 147 0.95 8.04 24.00
CA THR A 147 0.68 9.30 23.31
C THR A 147 -0.10 9.15 22.00
N MET A 148 -0.42 7.92 21.58
CA MET A 148 -0.99 7.63 20.26
C MET A 148 -2.24 8.46 19.95
N ASP A 149 -3.32 8.26 20.71
CA ASP A 149 -4.62 8.87 20.39
C ASP A 149 -4.58 10.39 20.56
N GLY A 150 -3.98 10.87 21.65
CA GLY A 150 -3.82 12.31 21.88
C GLY A 150 -2.92 12.99 20.85
N GLY A 151 -1.93 12.26 20.32
CA GLY A 151 -1.06 12.73 19.24
C GLY A 151 -1.79 12.82 17.92
N TYR A 152 -2.60 11.81 17.56
CA TYR A 152 -3.46 11.85 16.38
C TYR A 152 -4.46 12.99 16.44
N MET A 153 -5.15 13.17 17.57
CA MET A 153 -6.11 14.26 17.73
C MET A 153 -5.44 15.64 17.60
N TRP A 154 -4.25 15.79 18.20
CA TRP A 154 -3.52 17.06 18.14
C TRP A 154 -3.00 17.36 16.73
N GLU A 155 -2.47 16.36 16.02
CA GLU A 155 -2.02 16.52 14.63
C GLU A 155 -3.20 16.84 13.72
N ALA A 156 -4.28 16.06 13.79
CA ALA A 156 -5.48 16.30 13.01
C ALA A 156 -6.06 17.69 13.26
N TRP A 157 -6.01 18.20 14.48
CA TRP A 157 -6.39 19.58 14.79
C TRP A 157 -5.48 20.60 14.09
N ASN A 158 -4.16 20.42 14.12
CA ASN A 158 -3.21 21.30 13.42
C ASN A 158 -3.48 21.30 11.90
N GLU A 159 -3.72 20.11 11.32
CA GLU A 159 -4.05 19.93 9.90
C GLU A 159 -5.44 20.45 9.54
N THR A 160 -6.36 20.59 10.50
CA THR A 160 -7.73 21.09 10.25
C THR A 160 -7.81 22.62 10.38
N CYS A 161 -7.05 23.18 11.33
CA CYS A 161 -7.25 24.54 11.85
C CYS A 161 -6.17 25.55 11.44
N TYR A 162 -5.27 25.19 10.54
CA TYR A 162 -4.27 26.11 10.01
C TYR A 162 -4.89 27.14 9.06
N ILE A 163 -4.43 28.38 9.18
CA ILE A 163 -4.99 29.56 8.51
C ILE A 163 -3.96 30.15 7.56
N GLU A 164 -4.43 30.64 6.41
CA GLU A 164 -3.61 31.42 5.50
C GLU A 164 -3.37 32.84 6.08
N PRO A 165 -2.11 33.24 6.35
CA PRO A 165 -1.83 34.50 7.06
C PRO A 165 -2.33 35.77 6.35
N GLN A 166 -2.45 35.73 5.02
CA GLN A 166 -2.82 36.90 4.23
C GLN A 166 -4.34 37.13 4.22
N SER A 167 -5.12 36.07 4.07
CA SER A 167 -6.58 36.16 3.99
C SER A 167 -7.28 35.95 5.33
N GLY A 168 -6.62 35.29 6.29
CA GLY A 168 -7.24 34.90 7.56
C GLY A 168 -8.26 33.76 7.41
N ARG A 169 -8.32 33.09 6.26
CA ARG A 169 -9.23 31.96 6.00
C ARG A 169 -8.57 30.63 6.35
N TYR A 170 -9.39 29.66 6.75
CA TYR A 170 -8.92 28.30 6.96
C TYR A 170 -8.40 27.71 5.65
N CYS A 171 -7.26 27.04 5.74
CA CYS A 171 -6.58 26.56 4.55
C CYS A 171 -7.31 25.42 3.85
N ASN A 172 -8.03 24.56 4.58
CA ASN A 172 -8.81 23.50 3.94
C ASN A 172 -9.99 24.08 3.14
N GLU A 173 -10.62 25.19 3.55
CA GLU A 173 -11.60 25.88 2.71
C GLU A 173 -11.00 26.48 1.43
N ILE A 174 -9.72 26.87 1.47
CA ILE A 174 -9.01 27.39 0.30
C ILE A 174 -8.70 26.25 -0.66
N ILE A 175 -8.21 25.12 -0.14
CA ILE A 175 -7.87 23.92 -0.91
C ILE A 175 -9.11 23.31 -1.57
N ASP A 176 -10.24 23.25 -0.86
CA ASP A 176 -11.50 22.75 -1.43
C ASP A 176 -12.02 23.61 -2.59
N GLY A 177 -11.53 24.86 -2.71
CA GLY A 177 -11.82 25.74 -3.83
C GLY A 177 -10.85 25.62 -5.01
N PHE A 178 -9.88 24.70 -4.97
CA PHE A 178 -8.93 24.50 -6.07
C PHE A 178 -9.56 23.90 -7.31
N THR A 179 -8.85 24.04 -8.42
CA THR A 179 -9.27 23.49 -9.70
C THR A 179 -9.20 21.97 -9.64
N GLU A 180 -10.31 21.30 -9.96
CA GLU A 180 -10.34 19.84 -10.06
C GLU A 180 -9.49 19.37 -11.25
N VAL A 181 -8.44 18.61 -10.96
CA VAL A 181 -7.46 18.11 -11.93
C VAL A 181 -7.21 16.62 -11.70
N GLU A 182 -6.75 15.91 -12.73
CA GLU A 182 -6.51 14.46 -12.66
C GLU A 182 -5.38 14.07 -11.72
N ASP A 183 -4.33 14.90 -11.65
CA ASP A 183 -3.16 14.69 -10.81
C ASP A 183 -2.46 16.02 -10.48
N ILE A 184 -1.48 15.96 -9.58
CA ILE A 184 -0.70 17.13 -9.14
C ILE A 184 0.06 17.82 -10.28
N TYR A 185 0.39 17.12 -11.36
CA TYR A 185 1.15 17.66 -12.50
C TYR A 185 0.31 18.60 -13.37
N HIS A 186 -1.02 18.49 -13.28
CA HIS A 186 -1.97 19.34 -13.99
C HIS A 186 -2.47 20.53 -13.14
N MET A 187 -2.06 20.60 -11.87
CA MET A 187 -2.52 21.63 -10.95
C MET A 187 -2.03 23.03 -11.37
N PRO A 188 -2.88 24.07 -11.32
CA PRO A 188 -2.46 25.45 -11.56
C PRO A 188 -1.30 25.86 -10.64
N HIS A 189 -0.30 26.54 -11.19
CA HIS A 189 0.92 26.92 -10.45
C HIS A 189 0.63 27.72 -9.18
N ASN A 190 -0.37 28.60 -9.20
CA ASN A 190 -0.78 29.39 -8.03
C ASN A 190 -1.43 28.55 -6.91
N GLU A 191 -2.07 27.44 -7.25
CA GLU A 191 -2.68 26.51 -6.29
C GLU A 191 -1.61 25.57 -5.73
N LEU A 192 -0.80 24.96 -6.63
CA LEU A 192 0.34 24.11 -6.30
C LEU A 192 1.33 24.80 -5.35
N CYS A 193 1.62 26.08 -5.60
CA CYS A 193 2.56 26.87 -4.81
C CYS A 193 1.88 27.78 -3.78
N SER A 194 0.59 27.57 -3.51
CA SER A 194 -0.13 28.33 -2.49
C SER A 194 0.44 28.05 -1.09
N TYR A 195 0.24 29.00 -0.17
CA TYR A 195 0.64 28.81 1.23
C TYR A 195 -0.03 27.56 1.82
N CYS A 196 -1.33 27.40 1.61
CA CYS A 196 -2.10 26.30 2.21
C CYS A 196 -1.63 24.93 1.72
N TYR A 197 -1.47 24.75 0.41
CA TYR A 197 -1.07 23.46 -0.16
C TYR A 197 0.35 23.07 0.21
N THR A 198 1.29 24.02 0.17
CA THR A 198 2.68 23.76 0.56
C THR A 198 2.81 23.55 2.06
N LYS A 199 2.01 24.24 2.88
CA LYS A 199 1.99 24.05 4.34
C LYS A 199 1.40 22.71 4.74
N PHE A 200 0.39 22.22 4.03
CA PHE A 200 -0.17 20.89 4.22
C PHE A 200 0.91 19.80 4.16
N TYR A 201 1.66 19.73 3.06
CA TYR A 201 2.75 18.74 2.93
C TYR A 201 3.87 18.91 3.96
N GLN A 202 4.14 20.14 4.39
CA GLN A 202 5.09 20.38 5.49
C GLN A 202 4.60 19.80 6.82
N MET A 203 3.30 19.88 7.11
CA MET A 203 2.72 19.31 8.34
C MET A 203 2.73 17.79 8.28
N LEU A 204 2.26 17.22 7.17
CA LEU A 204 2.30 15.77 6.96
C LEU A 204 3.71 15.21 7.18
N GLN A 205 4.72 15.81 6.54
CA GLN A 205 6.09 15.30 6.64
C GLN A 205 6.72 15.50 8.03
N ALA A 206 6.29 16.50 8.79
CA ALA A 206 6.89 16.83 10.08
C ALA A 206 6.43 15.92 11.23
N SER A 207 5.36 15.15 11.06
CA SER A 207 4.69 14.45 12.17
C SER A 207 4.53 12.97 11.91
N GLN A 208 4.96 12.13 12.87
CA GLN A 208 4.70 10.68 12.86
C GLN A 208 3.23 10.32 13.14
N TYR A 209 2.39 11.31 13.47
CA TYR A 209 0.96 11.18 13.72
C TYR A 209 0.11 11.55 12.50
N SER A 210 0.72 12.06 11.44
CA SER A 210 0.01 12.42 10.22
C SER A 210 -0.32 11.19 9.37
N ALA A 211 -1.10 11.41 8.32
CA ALA A 211 -1.34 10.42 7.28
C ALA A 211 -0.27 10.43 6.17
N PHE A 212 0.98 10.81 6.48
CA PHE A 212 2.05 10.88 5.48
C PHE A 212 2.24 9.53 4.78
N ASP A 213 2.05 9.53 3.47
CA ASP A 213 2.24 8.37 2.64
C ASP A 213 3.70 8.28 2.20
N ALA A 214 4.46 7.42 2.88
CA ALA A 214 5.88 7.19 2.61
C ALA A 214 6.18 6.73 1.17
N THR A 215 5.16 6.28 0.42
CA THR A 215 5.31 5.87 -0.97
C THR A 215 4.93 6.96 -1.96
N HIS A 216 3.90 7.76 -1.68
CA HIS A 216 3.33 8.74 -2.61
C HIS A 216 3.79 10.19 -2.33
N ASP A 217 3.75 10.64 -1.08
CA ASP A 217 3.99 12.03 -0.72
C ASP A 217 5.40 12.56 -1.06
N PRO A 218 6.48 11.76 -0.98
CA PRO A 218 7.80 12.19 -1.42
C PRO A 218 7.80 12.74 -2.86
N TYR A 219 7.01 12.17 -3.76
CA TYR A 219 6.96 12.56 -5.17
C TYR A 219 6.18 13.86 -5.36
N SER A 220 5.04 13.98 -4.68
CA SER A 220 4.27 15.22 -4.64
C SER A 220 5.13 16.36 -4.12
N ILE A 221 5.89 16.11 -3.04
CA ILE A 221 6.83 17.07 -2.45
C ILE A 221 7.97 17.41 -3.41
N GLU A 222 8.57 16.43 -4.11
CA GLU A 222 9.60 16.70 -5.12
C GLU A 222 9.07 17.58 -6.26
N HIS A 223 7.86 17.29 -6.74
CA HIS A 223 7.19 18.09 -7.75
C HIS A 223 6.97 19.53 -7.27
N ILE A 224 6.45 19.72 -6.05
CA ILE A 224 6.28 21.02 -5.40
C ILE A 224 7.63 21.74 -5.26
N ASN A 225 8.65 21.08 -4.72
CA ASN A 225 9.98 21.63 -4.52
C ASN A 225 10.56 22.16 -5.83
N LYS A 226 10.44 21.39 -6.91
CA LYS A 226 10.92 21.76 -8.24
C LYS A 226 10.19 22.98 -8.81
N HIS A 227 8.85 23.00 -8.77
CA HIS A 227 8.04 24.04 -9.45
C HIS A 227 7.81 25.30 -8.60
N CYS A 228 7.81 25.14 -7.28
CA CYS A 228 7.63 26.23 -6.32
C CYS A 228 8.95 26.75 -5.75
N LYS A 229 10.09 26.13 -6.11
CA LYS A 229 11.45 26.47 -5.62
C LYS A 229 11.53 26.38 -4.09
N LEU A 230 10.97 25.31 -3.54
CA LEU A 230 10.97 24.99 -2.12
C LEU A 230 11.91 23.81 -1.82
N HIS A 231 12.17 23.60 -0.52
CA HIS A 231 13.01 22.51 -0.01
C HIS A 231 12.31 21.82 1.18
N ILE A 232 11.07 21.41 0.98
CA ILE A 232 10.34 20.56 1.93
C ILE A 232 11.03 19.18 1.93
N PRO A 233 11.38 18.61 3.09
CA PRO A 233 11.99 17.28 3.13
C PRO A 233 11.03 16.22 2.56
N THR A 234 11.57 15.13 1.99
CA THR A 234 10.78 14.06 1.37
C THR A 234 10.85 12.75 2.16
N GLU A 235 11.70 12.67 3.17
CA GLU A 235 11.83 11.49 4.01
C GLU A 235 10.61 11.34 4.92
N ALA A 236 10.01 10.16 4.91
CA ALA A 236 8.87 9.87 5.78
C ALA A 236 9.27 9.96 7.26
N PRO A 237 8.41 10.51 8.12
CA PRO A 237 8.64 10.43 9.56
C PRO A 237 8.68 8.95 9.99
N PRO A 238 9.48 8.59 11.02
CA PRO A 238 9.50 7.23 11.55
C PRO A 238 8.07 6.81 11.95
N PRO A 239 7.65 5.56 11.67
CA PRO A 239 6.31 5.12 12.03
C PRO A 239 6.13 5.08 13.55
N LEU A 240 4.98 5.57 14.03
CA LEU A 240 4.66 5.65 15.45
C LEU A 240 4.71 4.28 16.15
N ILE A 241 4.19 3.25 15.48
CA ILE A 241 4.39 1.85 15.87
C ILE A 241 5.42 1.27 14.90
N PRO A 242 6.58 0.79 15.38
CA PRO A 242 7.51 0.07 14.54
C PRO A 242 6.81 -1.14 13.90
N SER A 243 6.54 -1.07 12.60
CA SER A 243 6.08 -2.24 11.86
C SER A 243 7.25 -3.23 11.73
N LYS A 244 6.94 -4.52 11.76
CA LYS A 244 7.90 -5.53 11.28
C LYS A 244 8.25 -5.12 9.85
N ALA A 245 9.55 -5.04 9.53
CA ALA A 245 10.00 -4.68 8.19
C ALA A 245 9.16 -5.45 7.16
N PRO A 246 8.48 -4.76 6.22
CA PRO A 246 7.67 -5.43 5.23
C PRO A 246 8.56 -6.44 4.52
N GLU A 247 8.15 -7.71 4.52
CA GLU A 247 8.83 -8.73 3.73
C GLU A 247 8.75 -8.28 2.27
N GLU A 248 9.88 -8.33 1.54
CA GLU A 248 9.89 -7.90 0.14
C GLU A 248 8.75 -8.62 -0.61
N PRO A 249 7.89 -7.87 -1.33
CA PRO A 249 6.76 -8.47 -2.02
C PRO A 249 7.27 -9.58 -2.95
N PHE A 250 6.77 -10.78 -2.74
CA PHE A 250 7.19 -11.95 -3.49
C PHE A 250 6.85 -11.81 -4.97
N CYS A 251 7.87 -11.78 -5.83
CA CYS A 251 7.69 -11.78 -7.28
C CYS A 251 7.81 -13.21 -7.83
N LEU A 252 6.67 -13.81 -8.19
CA LEU A 252 6.61 -15.21 -8.64
C LEU A 252 7.51 -15.52 -9.86
N SER A 253 7.65 -14.58 -10.80
CA SER A 253 8.50 -14.75 -11.97
C SER A 253 10.00 -14.57 -11.67
N ASN A 254 10.33 -13.93 -10.54
CA ASN A 254 11.65 -13.39 -10.23
C ASN A 254 12.22 -12.44 -11.30
N VAL A 255 11.36 -11.87 -12.16
CA VAL A 255 11.73 -10.89 -13.18
C VAL A 255 11.27 -9.53 -12.72
N TYR A 256 12.18 -8.55 -12.80
CA TYR A 256 11.91 -7.18 -12.39
C TYR A 256 12.21 -6.20 -13.52
N HIS A 257 11.48 -5.08 -13.50
CA HIS A 257 11.70 -3.93 -14.34
C HIS A 257 11.92 -2.70 -13.46
N THR A 258 12.92 -1.89 -13.78
CA THR A 258 13.09 -0.58 -13.15
C THR A 258 12.45 0.45 -14.06
N THR A 259 11.42 1.13 -13.56
CA THR A 259 10.61 2.06 -14.37
C THR A 259 11.45 3.25 -14.85
N GLU A 260 11.16 3.71 -16.06
CA GLU A 260 11.77 4.85 -16.73
C GLU A 260 10.74 5.96 -16.98
N GLU A 261 11.22 7.16 -17.34
CA GLU A 261 10.33 8.28 -17.67
C GLU A 261 9.49 7.95 -18.91
N GLY A 262 8.16 8.11 -18.79
CA GLY A 262 7.22 7.81 -19.87
C GLY A 262 6.73 6.37 -19.93
N ASP A 263 7.16 5.51 -19.00
CA ASP A 263 6.60 4.17 -18.89
C ASP A 263 5.10 4.17 -18.58
N THR A 264 4.42 3.17 -19.13
CA THR A 264 3.01 2.88 -18.89
C THR A 264 2.86 1.37 -18.66
N CYS A 265 1.76 0.94 -18.05
CA CYS A 265 1.49 -0.49 -17.94
C CYS A 265 1.41 -1.14 -19.33
N THR A 266 0.97 -0.43 -20.36
CA THR A 266 0.97 -0.95 -21.75
C THR A 266 2.37 -1.11 -22.31
N SER A 267 3.27 -0.12 -22.19
CA SER A 267 4.63 -0.20 -22.73
C SER A 267 5.41 -1.33 -22.07
N ILE A 268 5.37 -1.41 -20.74
CA ILE A 268 6.04 -2.45 -19.97
C ILE A 268 5.45 -3.82 -20.34
N SER A 269 4.13 -3.95 -20.38
CA SER A 269 3.48 -5.22 -20.74
C SER A 269 3.86 -5.74 -22.13
N LYS A 270 4.01 -4.85 -23.12
CA LYS A 270 4.48 -5.23 -24.46
C LYS A 270 5.92 -5.72 -24.44
N THR A 271 6.79 -5.05 -23.68
CA THR A 271 8.20 -5.42 -23.54
C THR A 271 8.38 -6.82 -22.97
N TYR A 272 7.57 -7.18 -21.96
CA TYR A 272 7.71 -8.45 -21.24
C TYR A 272 6.71 -9.53 -21.65
N ASN A 273 5.80 -9.26 -22.59
CA ASN A 273 4.68 -10.13 -22.97
C ASN A 273 3.84 -10.59 -21.77
N VAL A 274 3.33 -9.62 -20.98
CA VAL A 274 2.50 -9.88 -19.79
C VAL A 274 1.18 -9.10 -19.87
N SER A 275 0.16 -9.53 -19.13
CA SER A 275 -1.08 -8.75 -18.99
C SER A 275 -0.81 -7.44 -18.25
N SER A 276 -1.33 -6.32 -18.78
CA SER A 276 -1.24 -5.02 -18.11
C SER A 276 -2.01 -4.99 -16.80
N TYR A 277 -3.17 -5.65 -16.73
CA TYR A 277 -3.91 -5.78 -15.48
C TYR A 277 -3.11 -6.53 -14.40
N ALA A 278 -2.47 -7.64 -14.77
CA ALA A 278 -1.64 -8.39 -13.82
C ALA A 278 -0.42 -7.57 -13.37
N LEU A 279 0.17 -6.79 -14.29
CA LEU A 279 1.29 -5.89 -13.98
C LEU A 279 0.84 -4.78 -13.03
N PHE A 280 -0.31 -4.17 -13.29
CA PHE A 280 -0.91 -3.15 -12.43
C PHE A 280 -1.15 -3.70 -11.02
N GLU A 281 -1.86 -4.83 -10.88
CA GLU A 281 -2.17 -5.40 -9.57
C GLU A 281 -0.93 -5.80 -8.77
N ALA A 282 0.09 -6.36 -9.44
CA ALA A 282 1.34 -6.75 -8.80
C ALA A 282 2.17 -5.55 -8.31
N ASN A 283 1.91 -4.35 -8.83
CA ASN A 283 2.73 -3.16 -8.60
C ASN A 283 1.91 -1.93 -8.17
N LYS A 284 0.65 -2.12 -7.76
CA LYS A 284 -0.30 -1.02 -7.51
C LYS A 284 0.14 -0.03 -6.44
N GLU A 285 0.97 -0.45 -5.50
CA GLU A 285 1.58 0.42 -4.48
C GLU A 285 2.59 1.43 -5.08
N ASN A 286 3.04 1.19 -6.31
CA ASN A 286 3.98 2.03 -7.05
C ASN A 286 3.34 2.74 -8.26
N ILE A 287 2.01 2.75 -8.36
CA ILE A 287 1.26 3.33 -9.49
C ILE A 287 0.27 4.38 -8.96
N TYR A 288 0.40 5.62 -9.43
CA TYR A 288 -0.22 6.82 -8.84
C TYR A 288 -1.38 7.38 -9.66
N GLY A 289 -2.16 6.49 -10.27
CA GLY A 289 -3.31 6.84 -11.09
C GLY A 289 -3.55 5.82 -12.20
N PRO A 290 -4.34 6.18 -13.23
CA PRO A 290 -4.52 5.35 -14.42
C PRO A 290 -3.15 5.05 -15.03
N CYS A 291 -2.79 3.78 -15.14
CA CYS A 291 -1.46 3.33 -15.56
C CYS A 291 -1.13 3.60 -17.04
N GLN A 292 -2.07 4.22 -17.77
CA GLN A 292 -1.86 4.74 -19.12
C GLN A 292 -1.40 6.21 -19.11
N ASN A 293 -1.59 6.93 -18.01
CA ASN A 293 -1.02 8.24 -17.81
C ASN A 293 0.49 8.09 -17.59
N THR A 294 1.30 8.75 -18.40
CA THR A 294 2.77 8.69 -18.35
C THR A 294 3.36 9.25 -17.05
N ASN A 295 2.56 9.97 -16.26
CA ASN A 295 2.95 10.50 -14.96
C ASN A 295 2.52 9.58 -13.80
N ALA A 296 1.71 8.55 -14.06
CA ALA A 296 1.25 7.62 -13.04
C ALA A 296 2.34 6.65 -12.58
N ILE A 297 3.40 6.46 -13.37
CA ILE A 297 4.54 5.60 -13.03
C ILE A 297 5.80 6.47 -12.92
N PRO A 298 6.25 6.82 -11.70
CA PRO A 298 7.51 7.52 -11.56
C PRO A 298 8.69 6.63 -11.92
N PRO A 299 9.78 7.22 -12.43
CA PRO A 299 11.00 6.48 -12.74
C PRO A 299 11.68 5.96 -11.46
N GLY A 300 12.40 4.84 -11.58
CA GLY A 300 13.21 4.24 -10.51
C GLY A 300 12.45 3.23 -9.62
N ARG A 301 11.19 2.91 -9.91
CA ARG A 301 10.41 1.90 -9.19
C ARG A 301 10.77 0.50 -9.64
N LYS A 302 10.83 -0.43 -8.68
CA LYS A 302 11.11 -1.85 -8.95
C LYS A 302 9.78 -2.58 -9.15
N PHE A 303 9.37 -2.76 -10.39
CA PHE A 303 8.17 -3.49 -10.75
C PHE A 303 8.45 -4.99 -10.82
N CYS A 304 7.65 -5.81 -10.14
CA CYS A 304 7.57 -7.24 -10.40
C CYS A 304 6.85 -7.48 -11.73
N ILE A 305 7.49 -8.21 -12.64
CA ILE A 305 6.91 -8.59 -13.92
C ILE A 305 6.13 -9.89 -13.74
N PRO A 306 4.82 -9.95 -14.03
CA PRO A 306 4.05 -11.19 -13.91
C PRO A 306 4.51 -12.30 -14.87
N LEU A 307 3.87 -13.47 -14.79
CA LEU A 307 4.15 -14.56 -15.72
C LEU A 307 3.72 -14.21 -17.15
N LEU A 308 4.60 -14.53 -18.12
CA LEU A 308 4.39 -14.24 -19.54
C LEU A 308 3.22 -15.02 -20.15
N CYS A 309 2.61 -14.45 -21.17
CA CYS A 309 1.55 -15.07 -21.97
C CYS A 309 1.67 -14.57 -23.43
N ASP A 310 0.99 -15.23 -24.36
CA ASP A 310 0.73 -14.59 -25.65
C ASP A 310 -0.19 -13.39 -25.40
N ILE A 311 0.14 -12.25 -25.97
CA ILE A 311 -0.53 -10.99 -25.68
C ILE A 311 -1.37 -10.48 -26.86
N TYR A 312 -2.39 -9.71 -26.54
CA TYR A 312 -3.16 -8.91 -27.49
C TYR A 312 -3.40 -7.52 -26.92
N GLU A 313 -3.25 -6.50 -27.77
CA GLU A 313 -3.54 -5.12 -27.41
C GLU A 313 -4.96 -4.75 -27.81
N ILE A 314 -5.78 -4.42 -26.81
CA ILE A 314 -7.19 -4.02 -26.98
C ILE A 314 -7.27 -2.80 -27.90
N GLN A 315 -8.11 -2.88 -28.92
CA GLN A 315 -8.48 -1.77 -29.80
C GLN A 315 -9.74 -1.05 -29.29
N PRO A 316 -9.98 0.22 -29.67
CA PRO A 316 -11.11 1.02 -29.15
C PRO A 316 -12.50 0.38 -29.33
N ASP A 317 -12.71 -0.35 -30.43
CA ASP A 317 -14.00 -0.98 -30.76
C ASP A 317 -14.04 -2.48 -30.43
N ASP A 318 -13.02 -3.00 -29.74
CA ASP A 318 -12.97 -4.41 -29.42
C ASP A 318 -14.04 -4.83 -28.41
N LEU A 319 -14.58 -6.01 -28.68
CA LEU A 319 -15.40 -6.79 -27.78
C LEU A 319 -14.66 -8.08 -27.46
N CYS A 320 -14.89 -8.70 -26.29
CA CYS A 320 -14.26 -9.99 -26.00
C CYS A 320 -14.51 -11.02 -27.11
N ILE A 321 -15.69 -10.98 -27.75
CA ILE A 321 -16.03 -11.89 -28.83
C ILE A 321 -15.17 -11.66 -30.08
N THR A 322 -14.86 -10.40 -30.44
CA THR A 322 -14.01 -10.08 -31.61
C THR A 322 -12.56 -10.51 -31.36
N ILE A 323 -12.05 -10.25 -30.15
CA ILE A 323 -10.73 -10.71 -29.71
C ILE A 323 -10.65 -12.24 -29.75
N GLN A 324 -11.62 -12.95 -29.15
CA GLN A 324 -11.64 -14.41 -29.14
C GLN A 324 -11.63 -15.00 -30.55
N TYR A 325 -12.41 -14.42 -31.47
CA TYR A 325 -12.44 -14.90 -32.86
C TYR A 325 -11.12 -14.67 -33.58
N SER A 326 -10.50 -13.50 -33.43
CA SER A 326 -9.23 -13.16 -34.08
C SER A 326 -8.06 -13.95 -33.52
N GLN A 327 -8.05 -14.21 -32.22
CA GLN A 327 -7.00 -14.94 -31.51
C GLN A 327 -7.24 -16.45 -31.48
N ASN A 328 -8.27 -16.92 -32.18
CA ASN A 328 -8.64 -18.34 -32.26
C ASN A 328 -8.84 -19.01 -30.88
N ILE A 329 -9.34 -18.25 -29.90
CA ILE A 329 -9.72 -18.74 -28.57
C ILE A 329 -11.07 -19.45 -28.71
N ARG A 330 -11.02 -20.73 -29.10
CA ARG A 330 -12.19 -21.56 -29.41
C ARG A 330 -12.13 -22.87 -28.62
N GLY A 331 -13.25 -23.27 -28.04
CA GLY A 331 -13.37 -24.53 -27.30
C GLY A 331 -14.45 -24.47 -26.23
N TYR A 332 -14.90 -25.65 -25.77
CA TYR A 332 -15.84 -25.72 -24.65
C TYR A 332 -15.16 -25.26 -23.37
N GLY A 333 -15.71 -24.23 -22.69
CA GLY A 333 -15.17 -23.70 -21.44
C GLY A 333 -13.92 -22.82 -21.56
N VAL A 334 -13.48 -22.48 -22.78
CA VAL A 334 -12.34 -21.59 -23.01
C VAL A 334 -12.84 -20.25 -23.57
N SER A 335 -12.52 -19.16 -22.89
CA SER A 335 -12.88 -17.80 -23.27
C SER A 335 -11.72 -16.85 -22.95
N LEU A 336 -11.77 -15.60 -23.43
CA LEU A 336 -10.79 -14.58 -23.06
C LEU A 336 -10.72 -14.37 -21.54
N ARG A 337 -11.84 -14.57 -20.84
CA ARG A 337 -11.96 -14.52 -19.38
C ARG A 337 -11.16 -15.60 -18.67
N THR A 338 -10.90 -16.72 -19.33
CA THR A 338 -10.08 -17.82 -18.78
C THR A 338 -8.65 -17.35 -18.49
N TYR A 339 -8.14 -16.40 -19.26
CA TYR A 339 -6.79 -15.84 -19.10
C TYR A 339 -6.78 -14.47 -18.41
N ASN A 340 -7.95 -13.85 -18.27
CA ASN A 340 -8.15 -12.50 -17.73
C ASN A 340 -9.39 -12.49 -16.83
N ALA A 341 -9.25 -13.02 -15.61
CA ALA A 341 -10.38 -13.30 -14.71
C ALA A 341 -11.13 -12.03 -14.24
N TRP A 342 -10.50 -10.86 -14.33
CA TRP A 342 -11.09 -9.56 -14.05
C TRP A 342 -12.19 -9.16 -15.06
N ILE A 343 -12.22 -9.79 -16.24
CA ILE A 343 -13.27 -9.55 -17.23
C ILE A 343 -14.57 -10.18 -16.72
N ASN A 344 -15.59 -9.33 -16.54
CA ASN A 344 -16.89 -9.76 -16.07
C ASN A 344 -17.63 -10.64 -17.12
N PRO A 345 -18.65 -11.42 -16.72
CA PRO A 345 -19.36 -12.32 -17.63
C PRO A 345 -19.96 -11.67 -18.88
N SER A 346 -20.40 -10.41 -18.78
CA SER A 346 -20.96 -9.63 -19.89
C SER A 346 -19.90 -8.96 -20.77
N CYS A 347 -18.61 -9.02 -20.41
CA CYS A 347 -17.51 -8.27 -21.04
C CYS A 347 -17.72 -6.75 -21.10
N SER A 348 -18.56 -6.18 -20.24
CA SER A 348 -18.84 -4.73 -20.26
C SER A 348 -17.72 -3.89 -19.65
N THR A 349 -16.78 -4.50 -18.92
CA THR A 349 -15.69 -3.80 -18.22
C THR A 349 -14.40 -3.71 -19.02
N LEU A 350 -14.30 -4.34 -20.19
CA LEU A 350 -13.05 -4.49 -20.95
C LEU A 350 -12.34 -3.14 -21.18
N GLN A 351 -13.05 -2.17 -21.76
CA GLN A 351 -12.47 -0.87 -22.11
C GLN A 351 -12.18 -0.01 -20.87
N ALA A 352 -13.12 0.07 -19.92
CA ALA A 352 -12.99 0.90 -18.73
C ALA A 352 -11.83 0.44 -17.83
N VAL A 353 -11.62 -0.87 -17.68
CA VAL A 353 -10.48 -1.40 -16.92
C VAL A 353 -9.18 -1.18 -17.69
N ALA A 354 -9.16 -1.41 -19.01
CA ALA A 354 -7.97 -1.22 -19.83
C ALA A 354 -7.44 0.22 -19.85
N GLN A 355 -8.35 1.21 -19.74
CA GLN A 355 -7.98 2.62 -19.58
C GLN A 355 -7.24 2.89 -18.27
N ASN A 356 -7.58 2.16 -17.20
CA ASN A 356 -6.98 2.34 -15.88
C ASN A 356 -5.74 1.47 -15.66
N THR A 357 -5.70 0.25 -16.18
CA THR A 357 -4.65 -0.73 -15.86
C THR A 357 -3.72 -1.02 -17.01
N GLY A 358 -3.96 -0.46 -18.20
CA GLY A 358 -3.23 -0.80 -19.42
C GLY A 358 -4.02 -1.69 -20.40
N SER A 359 -3.65 -1.65 -21.67
CA SER A 359 -4.41 -2.22 -22.80
C SER A 359 -3.99 -3.64 -23.22
N ILE A 360 -3.02 -4.27 -22.54
CA ILE A 360 -2.54 -5.61 -22.88
C ILE A 360 -3.29 -6.70 -22.10
N VAL A 361 -3.88 -7.63 -22.83
CA VAL A 361 -4.53 -8.84 -22.28
C VAL A 361 -3.79 -10.11 -22.69
N CYS A 362 -3.90 -11.14 -21.86
CA CYS A 362 -3.41 -12.47 -22.21
C CYS A 362 -4.40 -13.20 -23.12
N VAL A 363 -3.90 -13.84 -24.17
CA VAL A 363 -4.68 -14.69 -25.09
C VAL A 363 -4.23 -16.15 -25.04
N SER A 364 -3.29 -16.46 -24.14
CA SER A 364 -2.91 -17.80 -23.73
C SER A 364 -2.65 -17.84 -22.21
N PRO A 365 -2.49 -19.04 -21.61
CA PRO A 365 -2.21 -19.15 -20.18
C PRO A 365 -0.94 -18.42 -19.77
N GLN A 366 -1.02 -17.66 -18.67
CA GLN A 366 0.16 -17.08 -18.03
C GLN A 366 1.09 -18.19 -17.52
N GLY A 367 2.39 -18.07 -17.80
CA GLY A 367 3.38 -19.12 -17.55
C GLY A 367 3.45 -20.20 -18.63
N GLY A 368 2.72 -20.02 -19.74
CA GLY A 368 2.72 -20.93 -20.88
C GLY A 368 1.75 -22.11 -20.75
N ARG A 369 1.61 -22.89 -21.83
CA ARG A 369 0.80 -24.11 -21.81
C ARG A 369 1.57 -25.20 -21.08
N SER A 370 0.99 -25.71 -19.99
CA SER A 370 1.49 -26.92 -19.35
C SER A 370 1.63 -28.02 -20.41
N THR A 371 2.86 -28.49 -20.63
CA THR A 371 3.16 -29.64 -21.48
C THR A 371 2.92 -30.96 -20.77
N ASP A 372 2.25 -30.93 -19.61
CA ASP A 372 1.90 -32.13 -18.86
C ASP A 372 0.82 -32.91 -19.63
N VAL A 373 1.28 -33.70 -20.59
CA VAL A 373 0.57 -34.83 -21.17
C VAL A 373 0.52 -35.99 -20.18
N SER A 374 0.22 -35.72 -18.91
CA SER A 374 -0.54 -36.66 -18.11
C SER A 374 -1.86 -36.84 -18.85
N ARG A 375 -1.92 -37.90 -19.67
CA ARG A 375 -3.11 -38.32 -20.39
C ARG A 375 -4.26 -38.38 -19.38
N LEU A 376 -5.08 -37.33 -19.32
CA LEU A 376 -6.39 -37.45 -18.72
C LEU A 376 -7.06 -38.63 -19.45
N PRO A 377 -7.52 -39.67 -18.75
CA PRO A 377 -8.29 -40.72 -19.39
C PRO A 377 -9.42 -40.03 -20.16
N ARG A 378 -9.41 -40.15 -21.49
CA ARG A 378 -10.49 -39.66 -22.34
C ARG A 378 -11.75 -40.46 -21.98
N THR A 379 -12.50 -40.04 -20.97
CA THR A 379 -13.91 -40.38 -20.87
C THR A 379 -14.64 -39.52 -21.90
N ARG A 380 -15.08 -40.19 -22.98
CA ARG A 380 -16.02 -39.59 -23.94
C ARG A 380 -17.22 -39.05 -23.17
N GLY A 381 -17.41 -37.73 -23.18
CA GLY A 381 -18.68 -37.10 -22.78
C GLY A 381 -18.72 -36.35 -21.45
N GLY A 382 -17.59 -36.03 -20.82
CA GLY A 382 -17.59 -35.20 -19.61
C GLY A 382 -17.49 -33.71 -19.90
N ASN A 383 -18.53 -32.95 -19.59
CA ASN A 383 -18.45 -31.49 -19.44
C ASN A 383 -17.31 -31.17 -18.45
N VAL A 384 -16.36 -30.31 -18.85
CA VAL A 384 -15.34 -29.78 -17.93
C VAL A 384 -16.00 -28.74 -17.04
N VAL A 385 -16.73 -29.22 -16.05
CA VAL A 385 -17.03 -28.45 -14.85
C VAL A 385 -15.75 -28.51 -14.00
N PRO A 386 -15.25 -27.39 -13.43
CA PRO A 386 -14.21 -27.46 -12.42
C PRO A 386 -14.78 -28.25 -11.24
N TYR A 387 -14.49 -29.54 -11.18
CA TYR A 387 -14.79 -30.33 -10.00
C TYR A 387 -13.73 -29.99 -8.96
N PRO A 388 -14.08 -29.88 -7.66
CA PRO A 388 -13.09 -29.79 -6.60
C PRO A 388 -12.19 -31.03 -6.69
N ALA A 389 -11.00 -30.89 -7.25
CA ALA A 389 -10.00 -31.93 -7.18
C ALA A 389 -9.48 -31.89 -5.75
N THR A 390 -9.75 -32.95 -4.98
CA THR A 390 -9.34 -33.03 -3.57
C THR A 390 -7.84 -33.14 -3.38
N GLY A 391 -7.05 -33.18 -4.47
CA GLY A 391 -5.61 -33.47 -4.43
C GLY A 391 -5.29 -34.96 -4.32
N ASN A 392 -6.28 -35.82 -4.08
CA ASN A 392 -6.05 -37.25 -3.85
C ASN A 392 -5.90 -38.04 -5.16
N THR A 393 -5.12 -39.12 -5.13
CA THR A 393 -5.05 -40.14 -6.18
C THR A 393 -6.02 -41.29 -5.88
N VAL A 394 -6.21 -42.20 -6.85
CA VAL A 394 -7.05 -43.40 -6.62
C VAL A 394 -6.33 -44.39 -5.72
N ASP A 395 -5.09 -44.73 -6.06
CA ASP A 395 -4.27 -45.69 -5.35
C ASP A 395 -2.92 -45.07 -4.96
N ALA A 396 -2.28 -45.67 -3.95
CA ALA A 396 -0.88 -45.40 -3.63
C ALA A 396 0.05 -45.94 -4.74
N LYS A 397 1.20 -45.30 -4.90
CA LYS A 397 2.24 -45.66 -5.86
C LYS A 397 3.60 -45.53 -5.20
N PHE A 398 4.57 -46.32 -5.65
CA PHE A 398 5.93 -46.21 -5.15
C PHE A 398 6.58 -44.88 -5.60
N PRO A 399 7.39 -44.25 -4.74
CA PRO A 399 8.24 -43.14 -5.17
C PRO A 399 9.33 -43.66 -6.11
N PRO A 400 9.94 -42.78 -6.92
CA PRO A 400 11.07 -43.15 -7.76
C PRO A 400 12.19 -43.86 -6.98
N GLN A 401 12.85 -44.85 -7.58
CA GLN A 401 13.88 -45.62 -6.89
C GLN A 401 15.04 -44.73 -6.41
N GLY A 402 15.50 -44.95 -5.18
CA GLY A 402 16.61 -44.21 -4.57
C GLY A 402 16.25 -42.82 -4.05
N THR A 403 14.95 -42.48 -3.97
CA THR A 403 14.51 -41.22 -3.34
C THR A 403 14.63 -41.26 -1.82
N LYS A 404 15.04 -40.14 -1.23
CA LYS A 404 14.99 -39.91 0.22
C LYS A 404 13.67 -39.22 0.57
N LEU A 405 12.77 -39.89 1.28
CA LEU A 405 11.52 -39.25 1.73
C LEU A 405 11.81 -38.14 2.75
N ALA A 406 11.00 -37.07 2.73
CA ALA A 406 11.04 -36.07 3.77
C ALA A 406 10.48 -36.65 5.08
N GLN A 407 10.95 -36.13 6.22
CA GLN A 407 10.60 -36.69 7.53
C GLN A 407 9.09 -36.65 7.76
N GLY A 408 8.53 -37.78 8.21
CA GLY A 408 7.10 -37.93 8.51
C GLY A 408 6.16 -37.99 7.30
N THR A 409 6.69 -37.91 6.07
CA THR A 409 5.87 -38.00 4.85
C THR A 409 5.11 -39.31 4.79
N THR A 410 3.80 -39.25 4.55
CA THR A 410 2.95 -40.44 4.35
C THR A 410 3.45 -41.32 3.20
N ARG A 411 3.41 -42.64 3.38
CA ARG A 411 3.72 -43.60 2.31
C ARG A 411 2.48 -44.02 1.54
N ASN A 412 1.28 -43.83 2.12
CA ASN A 412 0.00 -43.99 1.44
C ASN A 412 -0.25 -42.85 0.44
N CYS A 413 0.64 -42.74 -0.54
CA CYS A 413 0.73 -41.64 -1.49
C CYS A 413 0.77 -42.16 -2.91
N GLY A 414 -0.02 -41.59 -3.82
CA GLY A 414 0.00 -41.95 -5.24
C GLY A 414 0.75 -40.97 -6.13
N LYS A 415 1.20 -39.82 -5.61
CA LYS A 415 1.98 -38.84 -6.36
C LYS A 415 3.09 -38.21 -5.51
N TRP A 416 4.30 -38.20 -6.04
CA TRP A 416 5.50 -37.80 -5.33
C TRP A 416 6.16 -36.59 -5.97
N HIS A 417 6.70 -35.70 -5.14
CA HIS A 417 7.40 -34.50 -5.58
C HIS A 417 8.78 -34.40 -4.93
N ARG A 418 9.85 -34.36 -5.72
CA ARG A 418 11.22 -34.18 -5.20
C ARG A 418 11.55 -32.70 -5.12
N VAL A 419 11.86 -32.22 -3.93
CA VAL A 419 12.18 -30.82 -3.65
C VAL A 419 13.45 -30.40 -4.40
N GLU A 420 13.32 -29.36 -5.22
CA GLU A 420 14.40 -28.76 -6.00
C GLU A 420 14.91 -27.45 -5.38
N GLU A 421 16.07 -26.98 -5.85
CA GLU A 421 16.59 -25.67 -5.49
C GLU A 421 15.63 -24.57 -6.00
N ASN A 422 15.18 -23.69 -5.10
CA ASN A 422 14.15 -22.65 -5.30
C ASN A 422 12.69 -23.11 -5.27
N ASP A 423 12.38 -24.34 -4.85
CA ASP A 423 11.00 -24.70 -4.55
C ASP A 423 10.46 -23.91 -3.34
N SER A 424 9.17 -23.58 -3.42
CA SER A 424 8.37 -23.07 -2.31
C SER A 424 7.09 -23.90 -2.21
N CYS A 425 6.42 -23.91 -1.06
CA CYS A 425 5.15 -24.63 -0.97
C CYS A 425 4.11 -24.06 -1.95
N ALA A 426 4.16 -22.76 -2.25
CA ALA A 426 3.28 -22.15 -3.25
C ALA A 426 3.53 -22.71 -4.66
N THR A 427 4.80 -22.77 -5.09
CA THR A 427 5.16 -23.32 -6.40
C THR A 427 4.86 -24.81 -6.50
N ILE A 428 5.08 -25.59 -5.42
CA ILE A 428 4.72 -27.01 -5.35
C ILE A 428 3.19 -27.19 -5.41
N CYS A 429 2.42 -26.46 -4.61
CA CYS A 429 0.95 -26.56 -4.60
C CYS A 429 0.36 -26.27 -6.00
N MET A 430 0.84 -25.21 -6.65
CA MET A 430 0.39 -24.85 -8.00
C MET A 430 0.79 -25.90 -9.05
N ARG A 431 2.04 -26.38 -9.01
CA ARG A 431 2.55 -27.40 -9.94
C ARG A 431 1.82 -28.72 -9.78
N GLU A 432 1.62 -29.15 -8.54
CA GLU A 432 1.11 -30.47 -8.22
C GLU A 432 -0.41 -30.53 -8.10
N LYS A 433 -1.08 -29.37 -8.05
CA LYS A 433 -2.54 -29.20 -7.89
C LYS A 433 -3.04 -29.77 -6.56
N ILE A 434 -2.29 -29.51 -5.50
CA ILE A 434 -2.60 -29.90 -4.13
C ILE A 434 -2.90 -28.64 -3.30
N ASP A 435 -3.90 -28.73 -2.42
CA ASP A 435 -4.19 -27.68 -1.45
C ASP A 435 -3.10 -27.64 -0.36
N VAL A 436 -2.72 -26.44 0.10
CA VAL A 436 -1.63 -26.29 1.08
C VAL A 436 -1.95 -26.96 2.42
N ALA A 437 -3.21 -27.04 2.83
CA ALA A 437 -3.59 -27.76 4.04
C ALA A 437 -3.40 -29.27 3.86
N LEU A 438 -3.70 -29.80 2.68
CA LEU A 438 -3.46 -31.20 2.37
C LEU A 438 -1.97 -31.51 2.27
N LEU A 439 -1.20 -30.65 1.60
CA LEU A 439 0.26 -30.80 1.48
C LEU A 439 0.94 -30.85 2.85
N VAL A 440 0.56 -29.96 3.77
CA VAL A 440 1.11 -29.97 5.13
C VAL A 440 0.65 -31.19 5.91
N ALA A 441 -0.61 -31.61 5.76
CA ALA A 441 -1.14 -32.77 6.47
C ALA A 441 -0.48 -34.10 6.05
N THR A 442 -0.16 -34.27 4.77
CA THR A 442 0.53 -35.45 4.24
C THR A 442 2.04 -35.42 4.45
N ASN A 443 2.60 -34.26 4.81
CA ASN A 443 4.03 -34.06 5.03
C ASN A 443 4.27 -33.27 6.34
N PRO A 444 4.20 -33.93 7.51
CA PRO A 444 4.30 -33.29 8.82
C PRO A 444 5.66 -32.62 9.14
N SER A 445 6.68 -32.79 8.30
CA SER A 445 7.89 -31.96 8.35
C SER A 445 7.66 -30.52 7.89
N LEU A 446 6.52 -30.25 7.25
CA LEU A 446 6.08 -28.92 6.87
C LEU A 446 5.13 -28.36 7.93
N GLU A 447 5.13 -27.04 8.10
CA GLU A 447 4.29 -26.36 9.07
C GLU A 447 3.26 -25.44 8.39
N ARG A 448 2.04 -25.40 8.93
CA ARG A 448 0.99 -24.50 8.44
C ARG A 448 1.37 -23.05 8.77
N GLY A 449 1.59 -22.23 7.75
CA GLY A 449 1.98 -20.81 7.89
C GLY A 449 3.46 -20.52 7.61
N SER A 450 4.33 -21.53 7.73
CA SER A 450 5.78 -21.46 7.49
C SER A 450 6.25 -22.59 6.54
N CYS A 451 5.34 -23.15 5.74
CA CYS A 451 5.53 -24.38 4.97
C CYS A 451 6.86 -24.44 4.18
N SER A 452 7.21 -23.37 3.46
CA SER A 452 8.43 -23.34 2.64
C SER A 452 9.72 -23.47 3.46
N ALA A 453 9.72 -23.10 4.74
CA ALA A 453 10.88 -23.22 5.62
C ALA A 453 11.20 -24.68 5.99
N GLY A 454 10.22 -25.58 5.88
CA GLY A 454 10.40 -27.03 6.11
C GLY A 454 10.88 -27.80 4.89
N LEU A 455 11.03 -27.15 3.73
CA LEU A 455 11.49 -27.81 2.50
C LEU A 455 12.99 -28.11 2.58
N VAL A 456 13.34 -29.38 2.38
CA VAL A 456 14.73 -29.84 2.36
C VAL A 456 15.09 -30.29 0.96
N VAL A 457 15.98 -29.56 0.29
CA VAL A 457 16.39 -29.87 -1.09
C VAL A 457 16.86 -31.32 -1.21
N GLY A 458 16.33 -32.01 -2.22
CA GLY A 458 16.64 -33.40 -2.54
C GLY A 458 15.80 -34.44 -1.78
N THR A 459 14.95 -34.05 -0.83
CA THR A 459 13.95 -34.96 -0.26
C THR A 459 12.69 -35.02 -1.11
N THR A 460 11.86 -36.04 -0.88
CA THR A 460 10.61 -36.27 -1.63
C THR A 460 9.41 -36.17 -0.70
N LEU A 461 8.43 -35.38 -1.12
CA LEU A 461 7.15 -35.14 -0.46
C LEU A 461 6.01 -35.92 -1.14
N CYS A 462 4.99 -36.25 -0.38
CA CYS A 462 3.70 -36.69 -0.91
C CYS A 462 2.89 -35.47 -1.39
N VAL A 463 2.51 -35.45 -2.67
CA VAL A 463 1.73 -34.36 -3.27
C VAL A 463 0.43 -34.84 -3.90
N GLY A 464 0.05 -36.07 -3.59
CA GLY A 464 -1.22 -36.65 -3.96
C GLY A 464 -1.45 -37.91 -3.13
N PRO A 465 -2.02 -37.80 -1.92
CA PRO A 465 -2.29 -38.95 -1.07
C PRO A 465 -3.32 -39.87 -1.73
N SER A 466 -3.28 -41.16 -1.41
CA SER A 466 -4.26 -42.13 -1.89
C SER A 466 -5.68 -41.76 -1.44
N GLY A 467 -6.70 -42.24 -2.15
CA GLY A 467 -8.10 -42.08 -1.75
C GLY A 467 -8.44 -42.75 -0.41
N THR A 468 -7.58 -43.64 0.07
CA THR A 468 -7.69 -44.31 1.38
C THR A 468 -6.92 -43.61 2.50
N TRP A 469 -6.15 -42.56 2.19
CA TRP A 469 -5.39 -41.81 3.19
C TRP A 469 -6.32 -41.05 4.15
N GLY A 470 -6.06 -41.15 5.46
CA GLY A 470 -6.92 -40.62 6.52
C GLY A 470 -8.24 -41.38 6.73
N SER A 471 -8.43 -42.54 6.09
CA SER A 471 -9.58 -43.44 6.34
C SER A 471 -9.29 -44.45 7.46
N GLU A 472 -10.30 -45.19 7.91
CA GLU A 472 -10.11 -46.31 8.85
C GLU A 472 -9.17 -47.40 8.33
N MET A 473 -8.89 -47.43 7.01
CA MET A 473 -7.97 -48.37 6.38
C MET A 473 -6.54 -47.81 6.22
N ASP A 474 -6.30 -46.55 6.57
CA ASP A 474 -5.01 -45.89 6.33
C ASP A 474 -3.87 -46.59 7.08
N ASP A 475 -4.07 -46.86 8.38
CA ASP A 475 -3.10 -47.57 9.21
C ASP A 475 -2.79 -48.98 8.66
N TYR A 476 -3.76 -49.66 8.05
CA TYR A 476 -3.54 -50.98 7.46
C TYR A 476 -2.61 -50.90 6.25
N TYR A 477 -2.85 -49.95 5.34
CA TYR A 477 -2.04 -49.75 4.15
C TYR A 477 -0.66 -49.16 4.45
N GLU A 478 -0.55 -48.22 5.40
CA GLU A 478 0.74 -47.68 5.83
C GLU A 478 1.64 -48.79 6.42
N ASN A 479 1.10 -49.69 7.23
CA ASN A 479 1.88 -50.82 7.78
C ASN A 479 2.34 -51.80 6.70
N GLU A 480 1.47 -52.15 5.74
CA GLU A 480 1.84 -53.03 4.62
C GLU A 480 2.90 -52.37 3.71
N LEU A 481 2.79 -51.06 3.50
CA LEU A 481 3.79 -50.29 2.78
C LEU A 481 5.10 -50.19 3.55
N ASP A 482 5.08 -49.94 4.86
CA ASP A 482 6.26 -49.82 5.72
C ASP A 482 7.13 -51.09 5.68
N ASP A 483 6.52 -52.27 5.84
CA ASP A 483 7.23 -53.55 5.74
C ASP A 483 7.87 -53.72 4.35
N TYR A 484 7.16 -53.31 3.29
CA TYR A 484 7.65 -53.39 1.91
C TYR A 484 8.78 -52.37 1.61
N PHE A 485 8.69 -51.15 2.14
CA PHE A 485 9.74 -50.14 2.02
C PHE A 485 11.02 -50.55 2.76
N LYS A 486 10.86 -51.22 3.90
CA LYS A 486 11.98 -51.81 4.65
C LYS A 486 12.65 -52.92 3.84
N ASP A 487 11.87 -53.80 3.22
CA ASP A 487 12.40 -54.86 2.34
C ASP A 487 13.12 -54.30 1.10
N LEU A 488 12.68 -53.15 0.57
CA LEU A 488 13.35 -52.41 -0.51
C LEU A 488 14.67 -51.77 -0.07
N GLU A 489 14.69 -51.13 1.11
CA GLU A 489 15.90 -50.51 1.68
C GLU A 489 16.96 -51.56 2.04
N GLU A 490 16.53 -52.74 2.48
CA GLU A 490 17.39 -53.87 2.81
C GLU A 490 17.76 -54.75 1.58
N GLY A 491 17.21 -54.46 0.40
CA GLY A 491 17.58 -55.10 -0.87
C GLY A 491 17.02 -56.51 -1.08
N TRP A 492 15.96 -56.90 -0.36
CA TRP A 492 15.35 -58.23 -0.41
C TRP A 492 14.42 -58.44 -1.60
N LEU A 493 13.98 -57.37 -2.27
CA LEU A 493 13.08 -57.42 -3.41
C LEU A 493 13.81 -57.03 -4.70
N PRO A 494 13.64 -57.79 -5.81
CA PRO A 494 14.20 -57.40 -7.10
C PRO A 494 13.52 -56.14 -7.63
N ALA A 495 14.31 -55.19 -8.10
CA ALA A 495 13.82 -53.96 -8.74
C ALA A 495 13.19 -54.26 -10.11
N SER A 496 11.86 -54.47 -10.18
CA SER A 496 10.96 -54.20 -11.33
C SER A 496 9.58 -54.86 -11.09
N ILE A 497 8.45 -54.26 -11.51
CA ILE A 497 8.09 -53.74 -12.85
C ILE A 497 7.62 -52.29 -12.81
#